data_AF-A0A7W6RSE8-F1
#
_entry.id   AF-A0A7W6RSE8-F1
#
_cell.length_a   1.000
_cell.length_b   1.000
_cell.length_c   1.000
_cell.angle_alpha   90.00
_cell.angle_beta   90.00
_cell.angle_gamma   90.00
#
_symmetry.space_group_name_H-M   'P 1'
#
loop_
_entity.id
_entity.type
_entity.pdbx_description
1 polymer ?
#
loop_
_entity_poly.entity_id
_entity_poly.type
_entity_poly.pdbx_seq_one_letter_code
_entity_poly.pdbx_strand_id
1 'polypeptide(L)'
;MRSRVLLLGATTIALVASGATKAADFEPGVKLPPAVWDWSGGYIGGHVSGGYGRISFTNPYGQSIYGDADRFDVTRPHNPHLSFGQGPHFCLGAALARLELRCAFPAPFVRLEDLALTIAAEDVVYMPSYVIRCPQRLPVAFRPSIA
;
A
#
# COMPACT_ATOMS: atom_id res chain seq x y z
N MET A 1 36.98 -8.73 34.64
CA MET A 1 35.52 -8.49 34.43
C MET A 1 35.19 -7.11 33.85
N ARG A 2 35.90 -6.01 34.20
CA ARG A 2 35.63 -4.64 33.68
C ARG A 2 35.76 -4.45 32.15
N SER A 3 36.70 -5.12 31.49
CA SER A 3 36.96 -4.92 30.04
C SER A 3 35.86 -5.48 29.12
N ARG A 4 35.23 -6.61 29.46
CA ARG A 4 34.10 -7.16 28.67
C ARG A 4 32.84 -6.30 28.75
N VAL A 5 32.60 -5.63 29.88
CA VAL A 5 31.46 -4.72 30.05
C VAL A 5 31.63 -3.45 29.21
N LEU A 6 32.86 -2.95 29.09
CA LEU A 6 33.17 -1.79 28.26
C LEU A 6 33.05 -2.08 26.75
N LEU A 7 33.47 -3.28 26.32
CA LEU A 7 33.32 -3.72 24.92
C LEU A 7 31.86 -3.96 24.53
N LEU A 8 31.05 -4.59 25.40
CA LEU A 8 29.61 -4.74 25.17
C LEU A 8 28.88 -3.39 25.18
N GLY A 9 29.26 -2.48 26.08
CA GLY A 9 28.73 -1.11 26.09
C GLY A 9 29.03 -0.35 24.80
N ALA A 10 30.28 -0.38 24.34
CA ALA A 10 30.69 0.29 23.10
C ALA A 10 30.01 -0.29 21.85
N THR A 11 29.85 -1.62 21.79
CA THR A 11 29.18 -2.29 20.66
C THR A 11 27.68 -1.99 20.62
N THR A 12 27.04 -1.90 21.79
CA THR A 12 25.62 -1.53 21.92
C THR A 12 25.40 -0.07 21.50
N ILE A 13 26.29 0.85 21.90
CA ILE A 13 26.23 2.26 21.50
C ILE A 13 26.40 2.41 19.99
N ALA A 14 27.35 1.68 19.38
CA ALA A 14 27.57 1.72 17.92
C ALA A 14 26.40 1.15 17.10
N LEU A 15 25.72 0.10 17.60
CA LEU A 15 24.52 -0.47 16.96
C LEU A 15 23.32 0.47 17.05
N VAL A 16 23.10 1.12 18.20
CA VAL A 16 22.00 2.07 18.40
C VAL A 16 22.21 3.34 17.57
N ALA A 17 23.44 3.84 17.49
CA ALA A 17 23.76 5.03 16.70
C ALA A 17 23.61 4.80 15.18
N SER A 18 23.88 3.58 14.68
CA SER A 18 23.76 3.29 13.24
C SER A 18 22.34 2.94 12.80
N GLY A 19 21.49 2.42 13.69
CA GLY A 19 20.09 2.09 13.38
C GLY A 19 19.16 3.31 13.33
N ALA A 20 19.50 4.38 14.06
CA ALA A 20 18.65 5.57 14.17
C ALA A 20 18.81 6.57 13.01
N THR A 21 19.93 6.54 12.28
CA THR A 21 20.30 7.66 11.39
C THR A 21 19.78 7.60 9.95
N LYS A 22 18.88 6.68 9.56
CA LYS A 22 18.35 6.69 8.16
C LYS A 22 16.89 6.36 7.91
N ALA A 23 16.01 6.33 8.91
CA ALA A 23 14.60 5.96 8.68
C ALA A 23 13.52 6.92 9.20
N ALA A 24 13.84 7.99 9.93
CA ALA A 24 12.80 8.67 10.72
C ALA A 24 13.01 10.19 10.95
N ASP A 25 13.39 10.98 9.94
CA ASP A 25 13.51 12.44 10.06
C ASP A 25 12.14 13.19 10.09
N PHE A 26 11.14 12.61 10.76
CA PHE A 26 9.99 13.34 11.29
C PHE A 26 9.87 13.01 12.77
N GLU A 27 9.92 14.01 13.64
CA GLU A 27 9.60 13.81 15.05
C GLU A 27 8.08 13.55 15.22
N PRO A 28 7.67 12.39 15.77
CA PRO A 28 6.33 12.23 16.29
C PRO A 28 6.30 12.85 17.69
N GLY A 29 5.61 13.98 17.85
CA GLY A 29 5.50 14.70 19.14
C GLY A 29 4.77 13.96 20.26
N VAL A 30 4.33 12.71 20.04
CA VAL A 30 3.69 11.86 21.03
C VAL A 30 4.28 10.46 20.95
N LYS A 31 4.82 9.97 22.07
CA LYS A 31 5.27 8.59 22.24
C LYS A 31 4.02 7.70 22.27
N LEU A 32 3.72 7.06 21.14
CA LEU A 32 2.61 6.12 21.07
C LEU A 32 2.89 4.94 22.02
N PRO A 33 1.88 4.49 22.80
CA PRO A 33 2.03 3.24 23.55
C PRO A 33 2.32 2.10 22.57
N PRO A 34 3.01 1.03 23.01
CA PRO A 34 3.29 -0.11 22.14
C PRO A 34 1.97 -0.60 21.53
N ALA A 35 1.92 -0.61 20.20
CA ALA A 35 0.75 -1.08 19.49
C ALA A 35 0.49 -2.53 19.90
N VAL A 36 -0.61 -2.78 20.61
CA VAL A 36 -1.07 -4.12 20.99
C VAL A 36 -1.73 -4.84 19.81
N TRP A 37 -1.41 -4.41 18.58
CA TRP A 37 -2.13 -4.82 17.39
C TRP A 37 -1.51 -6.10 16.79
N ASP A 38 -2.39 -7.01 16.40
CA ASP A 38 -2.10 -7.99 15.36
C ASP A 38 -3.29 -8.09 14.40
N TRP A 39 -3.05 -8.75 13.27
CA TRP A 39 -3.89 -8.76 12.09
C TRP A 39 -5.19 -9.59 12.20
N SER A 40 -5.56 -10.10 13.39
CA SER A 40 -6.53 -11.22 13.46
C SER A 40 -7.67 -11.20 14.50
N GLY A 41 -7.89 -10.17 15.34
CA GLY A 41 -9.02 -10.30 16.30
C GLY A 41 -9.51 -9.07 17.06
N GLY A 42 -10.85 -8.95 17.11
CA GLY A 42 -11.64 -8.48 18.26
C GLY A 42 -11.45 -7.03 18.73
N TYR A 43 -12.31 -6.13 18.25
CA TYR A 43 -12.42 -4.77 18.77
C TYR A 43 -13.30 -4.71 20.04
N ILE A 44 -12.72 -4.38 21.19
CA ILE A 44 -13.45 -3.87 22.36
C ILE A 44 -12.70 -2.63 22.88
N GLY A 45 -13.14 -1.45 22.47
CA GLY A 45 -12.65 -0.18 23.03
C GLY A 45 -13.10 1.00 22.16
N GLY A 46 -13.72 2.02 22.73
CA GLY A 46 -14.24 3.16 21.97
C GLY A 46 -13.15 3.89 21.17
N HIS A 47 -13.40 4.13 19.89
CA HIS A 47 -12.59 5.00 19.04
C HIS A 47 -12.81 6.45 19.48
N VAL A 48 -11.83 7.03 20.15
CA VAL A 48 -11.68 8.50 20.21
C VAL A 48 -10.55 8.87 19.26
N SER A 49 -10.78 8.73 17.96
CA SER A 49 -9.88 9.28 16.96
C SER A 49 -10.14 10.78 16.85
N GLY A 50 -9.30 11.59 17.48
CA GLY A 50 -9.19 13.01 17.20
C GLY A 50 -8.51 13.22 15.84
N GLY A 51 -9.26 13.04 14.75
CA GLY A 51 -8.83 13.51 13.44
C GLY A 51 -8.93 15.02 13.42
N TYR A 52 -7.81 15.74 13.28
CA TYR A 52 -7.86 17.16 12.96
C TYR A 52 -8.48 17.32 11.55
N GLY A 53 -9.80 17.53 11.52
CA GLY A 53 -10.54 18.13 10.40
C GLY A 53 -10.81 17.31 9.14
N ARG A 54 -10.50 16.00 9.05
CA ARG A 54 -10.72 15.25 7.78
C ARG A 54 -11.48 13.94 7.86
N ILE A 55 -11.72 13.39 9.05
CA ILE A 55 -12.36 12.07 9.18
C ILE A 55 -13.35 12.17 10.33
N SER A 56 -14.66 12.11 10.01
CA SER A 56 -15.75 12.11 10.98
C SER A 56 -16.41 10.73 10.97
N PHE A 57 -16.99 10.31 12.09
CA PHE A 57 -17.82 9.09 12.11
C PHE A 57 -18.97 9.14 11.08
N THR A 58 -19.45 10.35 10.76
CA THR A 58 -20.49 10.59 9.74
C THR A 58 -19.96 10.68 8.31
N ASN A 59 -18.65 10.83 8.11
CA ASN A 59 -18.00 10.79 6.81
C ASN A 59 -16.59 10.19 6.98
N PRO A 60 -16.47 8.85 6.98
CA PRO A 60 -15.20 8.16 7.21
C PRO A 60 -14.21 8.34 6.05
N TYR A 61 -14.65 8.84 4.90
CA TYR A 61 -13.80 9.09 3.73
C TYR A 61 -13.33 10.54 3.60
N GLY A 62 -13.97 11.48 4.33
CA GLY A 62 -13.57 12.88 4.34
C GLY A 62 -13.57 13.53 2.96
N GLN A 63 -12.92 14.69 2.86
CA GLN A 63 -12.51 15.22 1.56
C GLN A 63 -11.25 14.46 1.10
N SER A 64 -11.33 13.83 -0.06
CA SER A 64 -10.20 13.12 -0.68
C SER A 64 -8.97 14.02 -0.83
N ILE A 65 -7.80 13.48 -0.52
CA ILE A 65 -6.50 14.13 -0.81
C ILE A 65 -6.15 14.08 -2.30
N TYR A 66 -6.89 13.30 -3.09
CA TYR A 66 -6.70 13.10 -4.53
C TYR A 66 -7.62 13.98 -5.37
N GLY A 67 -8.44 14.84 -4.76
CA GLY A 67 -9.51 15.56 -5.44
C GLY A 67 -10.65 14.61 -5.83
N ASP A 68 -10.96 14.52 -7.11
CA ASP A 68 -11.90 13.53 -7.65
C ASP A 68 -11.26 12.13 -7.60
N ALA A 69 -11.56 11.39 -6.52
CA ALA A 69 -10.98 10.07 -6.25
C ALA A 69 -11.56 8.97 -7.13
N ASP A 70 -12.80 9.13 -7.58
CA ASP A 70 -13.53 8.13 -8.36
C ASP A 70 -13.13 8.14 -9.83
N ARG A 71 -12.55 9.26 -10.28
CA ARG A 71 -11.98 9.38 -11.61
C ARG A 71 -10.63 8.65 -11.72
N PHE A 72 -10.56 7.76 -12.71
CA PHE A 72 -9.31 7.18 -13.19
C PHE A 72 -8.51 8.22 -13.99
N ASP A 73 -7.35 8.61 -13.46
CA ASP A 73 -6.40 9.53 -14.11
C ASP A 73 -4.97 9.02 -13.91
N VAL A 74 -4.38 8.51 -15.00
CA VAL A 74 -3.00 8.00 -15.02
C VAL A 74 -1.96 9.12 -14.94
N THR A 75 -2.34 10.35 -15.27
CA THR A 75 -1.45 11.51 -15.30
C THR A 75 -1.38 12.26 -13.97
N ARG A 76 -2.08 11.78 -12.94
CA ARG A 76 -2.14 12.41 -11.61
C ARG A 76 -0.71 12.59 -11.05
N PRO A 77 -0.25 13.84 -10.77
CA PRO A 77 1.13 14.11 -10.37
C PRO A 77 1.44 13.68 -8.93
N HIS A 78 0.42 13.62 -8.06
CA HIS A 78 0.54 13.19 -6.67
C HIS A 78 -0.36 11.99 -6.41
N ASN A 79 0.24 10.82 -6.17
CA ASN A 79 -0.48 9.56 -5.96
C ASN A 79 0.07 8.76 -4.76
N PRO A 80 -0.07 9.25 -3.51
CA PRO A 80 0.37 8.57 -2.29
C PRO A 80 -0.55 7.40 -1.88
N HIS A 81 -0.80 6.47 -2.81
CA HIS A 81 -1.71 5.35 -2.61
C HIS A 81 -1.18 4.34 -1.56
N LEU A 82 -2.10 3.71 -0.83
CA LEU A 82 -1.80 2.72 0.22
C LEU A 82 -1.80 1.27 -0.27
N SER A 83 -1.78 1.03 -1.58
CA SER A 83 -1.86 -0.34 -2.14
C SER A 83 -0.69 -1.25 -1.73
N PHE A 84 0.44 -0.66 -1.34
CA PHE A 84 1.61 -1.37 -0.80
C PHE A 84 1.77 -1.21 0.72
N GLY A 85 0.78 -0.63 1.40
CA GLY A 85 0.88 -0.23 2.80
C GLY A 85 1.86 0.91 3.03
N GLN A 86 2.22 1.14 4.30
CA GLN A 86 3.17 2.13 4.80
C GLN A 86 3.82 1.60 6.10
N GLY A 87 4.94 2.18 6.53
CA GLY A 87 5.57 1.87 7.82
C GLY A 87 6.35 0.55 7.86
N PRO A 88 6.53 -0.07 9.05
CA PRO A 88 7.38 -1.26 9.22
C PRO A 88 6.96 -2.49 8.40
N HIS A 89 5.68 -2.58 8.04
CA HIS A 89 5.11 -3.63 7.21
C HIS A 89 4.87 -3.16 5.76
N PHE A 90 5.58 -2.13 5.31
CA PHE A 90 5.56 -1.74 3.89
C PHE A 90 5.90 -2.94 3.01
N CYS A 91 5.14 -3.12 1.93
CA CYS A 91 5.23 -4.31 1.09
C CYS A 91 6.67 -4.53 0.58
N LEU A 92 7.28 -5.62 1.06
CA LEU A 92 8.62 -6.03 0.65
C LEU A 92 8.71 -6.25 -0.88
N GLY A 93 7.62 -6.71 -1.49
CA GLY A 93 7.51 -6.97 -2.93
C GLY A 93 7.21 -5.75 -3.80
N ALA A 94 7.05 -4.54 -3.24
CA ALA A 94 6.60 -3.37 -3.99
C ALA A 94 7.51 -3.01 -5.19
N ALA A 95 8.82 -3.24 -5.08
CA ALA A 95 9.75 -2.99 -6.18
C ALA A 95 9.56 -4.01 -7.31
N LEU A 96 9.43 -5.30 -6.98
CA LEU A 96 9.21 -6.36 -7.96
C LEU A 96 7.86 -6.20 -8.66
N ALA A 97 6.78 -6.00 -7.92
CA ALA A 97 5.45 -5.80 -8.49
C ALA A 97 5.40 -4.61 -9.46
N ARG A 98 6.12 -3.52 -9.16
CA ARG A 98 6.24 -2.37 -10.08
C ARG A 98 7.03 -2.70 -11.34
N LEU A 99 8.10 -3.49 -11.24
CA LEU A 99 8.87 -3.93 -12.40
C LEU A 99 8.01 -4.84 -13.28
N GLU A 100 7.33 -5.81 -12.69
CA GLU A 100 6.43 -6.71 -13.39
C GLU A 100 5.34 -5.94 -14.13
N LEU A 101 4.69 -4.97 -13.46
CA LEU A 101 3.70 -4.11 -14.11
C LEU A 101 4.31 -3.28 -15.24
N ARG A 102 5.51 -2.71 -15.06
CA ARG A 102 6.18 -1.94 -16.14
C ARG A 102 6.47 -2.79 -17.37
N CYS A 103 6.81 -4.06 -17.19
CA CYS A 103 7.12 -4.96 -18.30
C CYS A 103 5.87 -5.57 -18.93
N ALA A 104 4.95 -6.08 -18.10
CA ALA A 104 3.81 -6.88 -18.55
C ALA A 104 2.59 -6.04 -18.93
N PHE A 105 2.31 -4.94 -18.21
CA PHE A 105 1.08 -4.17 -18.41
C PHE A 105 0.98 -3.53 -19.80
N PRO A 106 2.06 -2.98 -20.41
CA PRO A 106 1.98 -2.43 -21.77
C PRO A 106 1.80 -3.50 -22.85
N ALA A 107 2.23 -4.74 -22.60
CA ALA A 107 2.35 -5.76 -23.64
C ALA A 107 1.01 -6.12 -24.32
N PRO A 108 -0.13 -6.29 -23.62
CA PRO A 108 -1.43 -6.48 -24.25
C PRO A 108 -1.81 -5.33 -25.18
N PHE A 109 -1.59 -4.07 -24.77
CA PHE A 109 -1.98 -2.89 -25.56
C PHE A 109 -1.10 -2.66 -26.79
N VAL A 110 0.13 -3.17 -26.76
CA VAL A 110 1.05 -3.10 -27.91
C VAL A 110 0.83 -4.27 -28.89
N ARG A 111 0.44 -5.45 -28.39
CA ARG A 111 0.39 -6.68 -29.20
C ARG A 111 -1.00 -7.12 -29.62
N LEU A 112 -2.05 -6.73 -28.88
CA LEU A 112 -3.42 -7.19 -29.11
C LEU A 112 -4.24 -6.03 -29.67
N GLU A 113 -4.43 -6.03 -31.00
CA GLU A 113 -5.29 -5.06 -31.67
C GLU A 113 -6.76 -5.26 -31.29
N ASP A 114 -7.48 -4.14 -31.14
CA ASP A 114 -8.90 -4.10 -30.80
C ASP A 114 -9.25 -4.89 -29.52
N LEU A 115 -8.33 -4.92 -28.53
CA LEU A 115 -8.56 -5.57 -27.25
C LEU A 115 -9.76 -4.94 -26.52
N ALA A 116 -10.81 -5.74 -26.32
CA ALA A 116 -12.06 -5.30 -25.69
C ALA A 116 -12.62 -6.37 -24.75
N LEU A 117 -13.40 -5.95 -23.75
CA LEU A 117 -14.20 -6.87 -22.94
C LEU A 117 -15.31 -7.48 -23.78
N THR A 118 -15.59 -8.77 -23.59
CA THR A 118 -16.72 -9.45 -24.24
C THR A 118 -18.00 -9.40 -23.42
N ILE A 119 -17.97 -8.71 -22.28
CA ILE A 119 -19.07 -8.52 -21.33
C ILE A 119 -19.10 -7.05 -20.89
N ALA A 120 -20.21 -6.61 -20.31
CA ALA A 120 -20.29 -5.28 -19.70
C ALA A 120 -19.34 -5.20 -18.50
N ALA A 121 -18.81 -4.02 -18.19
CA ALA A 121 -17.81 -3.85 -17.14
C ALA A 121 -18.40 -4.12 -15.74
N GLU A 122 -19.67 -3.80 -15.56
CA GLU A 122 -20.48 -4.08 -14.38
C GLU A 122 -20.73 -5.57 -14.13
N ASP A 123 -20.63 -6.41 -15.18
CA ASP A 123 -20.82 -7.87 -15.09
C ASP A 123 -19.53 -8.62 -14.70
N VAL A 124 -18.40 -7.90 -14.54
CA VAL A 124 -17.13 -8.49 -14.11
C VAL A 124 -17.24 -8.94 -12.66
N VAL A 125 -17.27 -10.26 -12.46
CA VAL A 125 -17.29 -10.87 -11.13
C VAL A 125 -15.89 -10.81 -10.51
N TYR A 126 -15.80 -10.23 -9.31
CA TYR A 126 -14.58 -10.18 -8.51
C TYR A 126 -14.52 -11.36 -7.52
N MET A 127 -13.31 -11.79 -7.18
CA MET A 127 -13.13 -12.82 -6.16
C MET A 127 -13.70 -12.36 -4.80
N PRO A 128 -14.35 -13.25 -4.03
CA PRO A 128 -14.83 -12.95 -2.69
C PRO A 128 -13.66 -12.94 -1.69
N SER A 129 -12.80 -11.91 -1.78
CA SER A 129 -11.62 -11.74 -0.94
C SER A 129 -11.63 -10.39 -0.25
N TYR A 130 -11.29 -10.39 1.05
CA TYR A 130 -11.13 -9.19 1.86
C TYR A 130 -9.74 -8.55 1.69
N VAL A 131 -8.78 -9.30 1.11
CA VAL A 131 -7.37 -8.88 1.01
C VAL A 131 -7.03 -8.41 -0.41
N ILE A 132 -7.58 -9.07 -1.43
CA ILE A 132 -7.21 -8.83 -2.84
C ILE A 132 -8.48 -8.58 -3.63
N ARG A 133 -8.59 -7.38 -4.22
CA ARG A 133 -9.63 -7.07 -5.20
C ARG A 133 -9.12 -7.46 -6.60
N CYS A 134 -9.58 -8.58 -7.12
CA CYS A 134 -9.21 -9.10 -8.43
C CYS A 134 -10.44 -9.66 -9.15
N PRO A 135 -10.62 -9.40 -10.47
CA PRO A 135 -11.58 -10.13 -11.28
C PRO A 135 -11.32 -11.65 -11.20
N GLN A 136 -12.36 -12.44 -10.97
CA GLN A 136 -12.24 -13.90 -11.04
C GLN A 136 -11.93 -14.37 -12.47
N ARG A 137 -12.45 -13.63 -13.46
CA ARG A 137 -12.17 -13.78 -14.89
C ARG A 137 -12.31 -12.41 -15.56
N LEU A 138 -11.53 -12.19 -16.61
CA LEU A 138 -11.66 -11.00 -17.47
C LEU A 138 -11.80 -11.44 -18.92
N PRO A 139 -13.03 -11.75 -19.38
CA PRO A 139 -13.28 -12.18 -20.75
C PRO A 139 -12.95 -11.06 -21.74
N VAL A 140 -12.01 -11.31 -22.64
CA VAL A 140 -11.57 -10.34 -23.65
C VAL A 140 -11.58 -10.97 -25.05
N ALA A 141 -11.81 -10.14 -26.06
CA ALA A 141 -11.61 -10.45 -27.46
C ALA A 141 -10.59 -9.48 -28.05
N PHE A 142 -9.85 -9.96 -29.04
CA PHE A 142 -8.92 -9.17 -29.83
C PHE A 142 -8.81 -9.81 -31.21
N ARG A 143 -8.36 -9.04 -32.21
CA ARG A 143 -8.12 -9.60 -33.54
C ARG A 143 -6.88 -10.50 -33.50
N PRO A 144 -6.96 -11.78 -33.92
CA PRO A 144 -5.76 -12.61 -34.04
C PRO A 144 -4.78 -11.98 -35.03
N SER A 145 -3.54 -11.74 -34.61
CA SER A 145 -2.47 -11.38 -35.55
C SER A 145 -2.03 -12.65 -36.29
N ILE A 146 -2.12 -12.65 -37.62
CA ILE A 146 -1.47 -13.68 -38.43
C ILE A 146 0.03 -13.37 -38.40
N ALA A 147 0.80 -14.24 -37.76
CA ALA A 147 2.26 -14.23 -37.84
C ALA A 147 2.71 -14.84 -39.17
#